data_AF-W8TPA0-F1
#
_entry.id   AF-W8TPA0-F1
#
_cell.length_a   1.000
_cell.length_b   1.000
_cell.length_c   1.000
_cell.angle_alpha   90.00
_cell.angle_beta   90.00
_cell.angle_gamma   90.00
#
_symmetry.space_group_name_H-M   'P 1'
#
loop_
_entity.id
_entity.type
_entity.pdbx_description
1 polymer ?
#
loop_
_entity_poly.entity_id
_entity_poly.type
_entity_poly.pdbx_seq_one_letter_code
_entity_poly.pdbx_strand_id
1 'polypeptide(L)'
;MKKHSYKKSVYAFILVLALIAPVLLHNSLAQSSGEMIKAYRNNVTLEVNGTRVGADNFIYNGTTYVPMRAIAEMLGKEVGWNAFTYIASIDDLKYERDLLSSLLPRNIGYSWLYDGFAEYSHEMRLDSISDIADKRTYSIIGEVGDPSGGESTVDRSISIKYVIQGRSLVQEKIEKAMLDSKFDRITLIKAPLEAGNYWSETIHDKSGKSALINSMIRKVEVKSDGKKEYTVRYSDSNGPYYEERIIREGEGIIAFEKLLELDEMSFPAGYNLFRAGEFREISVKLYFPDRNADKLHLQTRTITIEDAQTARGAVEALIAGPEGDVLMASIPSGTRLLGIRVSNGTCYVDFSREFIENHSGGSAGELMTLGSIVNTLTEFTSIQRVQILVEGKSGETLGNILLDRPLNRMGDMIAR
;
A
#
# COMPACT_ATOMS: atom_id res chain seq x y z
N MET A 1 74.65 -40.99 71.08
CA MET A 1 74.56 -39.52 71.27
C MET A 1 73.89 -38.89 70.05
N LYS A 2 73.17 -37.76 70.21
CA LYS A 2 72.39 -37.03 69.16
C LYS A 2 71.27 -37.87 68.49
N LYS A 3 70.02 -37.71 68.95
CA LYS A 3 68.89 -37.01 68.26
C LYS A 3 68.59 -37.57 66.85
N HIS A 4 67.51 -38.36 66.69
CA HIS A 4 66.12 -37.92 66.38
C HIS A 4 65.95 -37.43 64.92
N SER A 5 64.88 -37.76 64.17
CA SER A 5 63.49 -38.02 64.61
C SER A 5 62.69 -39.00 63.72
N TYR A 6 61.57 -39.46 64.29
CA TYR A 6 60.34 -40.13 63.77
C TYR A 6 59.88 -39.87 62.31
N LYS A 7 58.91 -40.61 61.70
CA LYS A 7 57.96 -41.70 62.11
C LYS A 7 57.63 -42.54 60.84
N LYS A 8 57.48 -43.88 60.90
CA LYS A 8 56.20 -44.65 60.93
C LYS A 8 55.03 -44.06 60.12
N SER A 9 54.22 -44.81 59.35
CA SER A 9 54.23 -46.25 59.01
C SER A 9 53.14 -46.60 57.95
N VAL A 10 53.34 -47.68 57.15
CA VAL A 10 52.30 -48.61 56.61
C VAL A 10 51.32 -48.03 55.57
N TYR A 11 51.38 -48.38 54.26
CA TYR A 11 50.76 -49.55 53.58
C TYR A 11 49.22 -49.64 53.81
N ALA A 12 48.29 -49.91 52.88
CA ALA A 12 48.24 -50.31 51.45
C ALA A 12 46.81 -49.96 50.91
N PHE A 13 46.30 -50.19 49.68
CA PHE A 13 46.70 -50.84 48.40
C PHE A 13 45.83 -50.17 47.27
N ILE A 14 46.35 -49.76 46.10
CA ILE A 14 46.46 -50.48 44.80
C ILE A 14 45.20 -50.47 43.87
N LEU A 15 45.38 -49.97 42.63
CA LEU A 15 44.62 -50.21 41.35
C LEU A 15 43.11 -49.81 41.27
N VAL A 16 42.53 -49.35 40.14
CA VAL A 16 43.00 -48.93 38.77
C VAL A 16 42.06 -47.80 38.25
N LEU A 17 42.46 -47.15 37.13
CA LEU A 17 41.65 -46.33 36.20
C LEU A 17 41.14 -44.95 36.71
N ALA A 18 41.03 -43.90 35.89
CA ALA A 18 41.82 -43.44 34.74
C ALA A 18 41.30 -42.06 34.28
N LEU A 19 42.20 -41.21 33.75
CA LEU A 19 41.90 -40.10 32.83
C LEU A 19 41.09 -38.88 33.36
N ILE A 20 41.21 -37.80 32.57
CA ILE A 20 40.52 -36.50 32.65
C ILE A 20 40.90 -35.63 33.87
N ALA A 21 41.57 -34.52 33.59
CA ALA A 21 41.78 -33.45 34.57
C ALA A 21 40.47 -32.68 34.83
N PRO A 22 40.19 -32.26 36.07
CA PRO A 22 39.09 -31.36 36.34
C PRO A 22 39.40 -29.98 35.74
N VAL A 23 38.79 -29.68 34.60
CA VAL A 23 38.68 -28.31 34.10
C VAL A 23 38.01 -27.49 35.20
N LEU A 24 38.68 -26.43 35.66
CA LEU A 24 38.14 -25.51 36.66
C LEU A 24 37.01 -24.69 36.04
N LEU A 25 35.81 -25.28 36.03
CA LEU A 25 34.54 -24.63 35.75
C LEU A 25 34.33 -23.49 36.74
N HIS A 26 34.83 -22.32 36.38
CA HIS A 26 34.49 -21.07 37.04
C HIS A 26 33.04 -20.75 36.70
N ASN A 27 32.11 -21.27 37.51
CA ASN A 27 30.74 -20.81 37.53
C ASN A 27 30.72 -19.37 38.02
N SER A 28 30.93 -18.43 37.11
CA SER A 28 30.72 -17.00 37.32
C SER A 28 29.22 -16.76 37.47
N LEU A 29 28.70 -17.04 38.68
CA LEU A 29 27.38 -16.58 39.10
C LEU A 29 27.37 -15.06 38.94
N ALA A 30 26.54 -14.58 38.01
CA ALA A 30 26.37 -13.16 37.77
C ALA A 30 25.71 -12.51 38.99
N GLN A 31 26.54 -12.01 39.92
CA GLN A 31 26.06 -11.31 41.09
C GLN A 31 25.40 -10.00 40.63
N SER A 32 24.07 -9.97 40.67
CA SER A 32 23.29 -8.76 40.42
C SER A 32 23.72 -7.66 41.40
N SER A 33 24.44 -6.65 40.90
CA SER A 33 24.96 -5.53 41.68
C SER A 33 23.87 -4.47 41.88
N GLY A 34 22.77 -4.86 42.55
CA GLY A 34 21.70 -3.94 42.92
C GLY A 34 22.15 -2.98 44.01
N GLU A 35 22.11 -1.67 43.73
CA GLU A 35 22.38 -0.64 44.74
C GLU A 35 21.16 -0.43 45.65
N MET A 36 21.39 -0.41 46.97
CA MET A 36 20.34 -0.30 47.98
C MET A 36 19.98 1.17 48.25
N ILE A 37 19.00 1.70 47.51
CA ILE A 37 18.49 3.05 47.73
C ILE A 37 17.61 3.16 48.99
N LYS A 38 17.75 4.26 49.73
CA LYS A 38 16.84 4.63 50.83
C LYS A 38 15.71 5.50 50.30
N ALA A 39 14.47 5.00 50.34
CA ALA A 39 13.29 5.69 49.84
C ALA A 39 12.13 5.68 50.85
N TYR A 40 11.28 6.72 50.81
CA TYR A 40 10.10 6.83 51.66
C TYR A 40 8.87 6.36 50.88
N ARG A 41 8.28 5.21 51.24
CA ARG A 41 7.10 4.65 50.56
C ARG A 41 5.79 5.29 51.03
N ASN A 42 4.85 5.46 50.10
CA ASN A 42 3.45 5.83 50.30
C ASN A 42 3.23 7.08 51.19
N ASN A 43 4.19 8.00 51.16
CA ASN A 43 4.18 9.23 51.95
C ASN A 43 3.62 10.44 51.17
N VAL A 44 3.12 10.21 49.95
CA VAL A 44 2.42 11.19 49.10
C VAL A 44 1.02 10.66 48.82
N THR A 45 0.00 11.50 48.98
CA THR A 45 -1.34 11.22 48.46
C THR A 45 -1.39 11.63 47.00
N LEU A 46 -1.77 10.70 46.14
CA LEU A 46 -1.94 10.93 44.71
C LEU A 46 -3.41 11.25 44.42
N GLU A 47 -3.64 12.22 43.54
CA GLU A 47 -4.97 12.56 43.02
C GLU A 47 -4.86 12.82 41.51
N VAL A 48 -5.82 12.31 40.74
CA VAL A 48 -5.94 12.56 39.29
C VAL A 48 -7.37 13.01 39.02
N ASN A 49 -7.53 14.13 38.31
CA ASN A 49 -8.83 14.75 38.03
C ASN A 49 -9.71 14.95 39.30
N GLY A 50 -9.08 15.29 40.43
CA GLY A 50 -9.76 15.48 41.72
C GLY A 50 -10.20 14.18 42.43
N THR A 51 -9.86 13.01 41.89
CA THR A 51 -10.15 11.70 42.51
C THR A 51 -8.90 11.13 43.16
N ARG A 52 -8.99 10.70 44.42
CA ARG A 52 -7.87 10.10 45.15
C ARG A 52 -7.49 8.72 44.60
N VAL A 53 -6.19 8.50 44.45
CA VAL A 53 -5.59 7.33 43.81
C VAL A 53 -4.97 6.38 44.84
N GLY A 54 -5.33 5.09 44.73
CA GLY A 54 -4.83 4.00 45.58
C GLY A 54 -3.56 3.32 45.06
N ALA A 55 -2.67 4.05 44.39
CA ALA A 55 -1.42 3.51 43.85
C ALA A 55 -0.24 3.70 44.82
N ASP A 56 0.61 2.68 44.93
CA ASP A 56 1.91 2.78 45.60
C ASP A 56 2.74 3.95 45.03
N ASN A 57 3.57 4.55 45.87
CA ASN A 57 4.55 5.55 45.46
C ASN A 57 5.79 5.49 46.36
N PHE A 58 6.90 6.06 45.91
CA PHE A 58 8.05 6.28 46.78
C PHE A 58 8.78 7.59 46.46
N ILE A 59 9.24 8.27 47.51
CA ILE A 59 10.12 9.44 47.38
C ILE A 59 11.56 8.96 47.44
N TYR A 60 12.34 9.24 46.38
CA TYR A 60 13.79 9.06 46.33
C TYR A 60 14.46 10.34 45.82
N ASN A 61 15.45 10.84 46.56
CA ASN A 61 16.14 12.10 46.31
C ASN A 61 15.21 13.31 46.02
N GLY A 62 14.09 13.41 46.75
CA GLY A 62 13.08 14.46 46.57
C GLY A 62 12.07 14.21 45.44
N THR A 63 12.38 13.33 44.49
CA THR A 63 11.47 12.94 43.39
C THR A 63 10.47 11.88 43.87
N THR A 64 9.19 12.07 43.57
CA THR A 64 8.15 11.05 43.82
C THR A 64 7.99 10.17 42.58
N TYR A 65 8.23 8.87 42.76
CA TYR A 65 8.06 7.84 41.74
C TYR A 65 6.72 7.14 41.94
N VAL A 66 5.98 6.96 40.85
CA VAL A 66 4.65 6.31 40.80
C VAL A 66 4.68 5.24 39.71
N PRO A 67 4.04 4.07 39.88
CA PRO A 67 3.91 3.06 38.84
C PRO A 67 3.32 3.65 37.55
N MET A 68 4.06 3.51 36.45
CA MET A 68 3.67 3.91 35.10
C MET A 68 2.27 3.41 34.71
N ARG A 69 1.94 2.17 35.10
CA ARG A 69 0.63 1.54 34.97
C ARG A 69 -0.51 2.36 35.59
N ALA A 70 -0.34 2.81 36.83
CA ALA A 70 -1.37 3.57 37.53
C ALA A 70 -1.67 4.90 36.81
N ILE A 71 -0.62 5.64 36.45
CA ILE A 71 -0.75 6.91 35.73
C ILE A 71 -1.41 6.71 34.36
N ALA A 72 -1.04 5.66 33.62
CA ALA A 72 -1.65 5.34 32.33
C ALA A 72 -3.14 5.00 32.46
N GLU A 73 -3.50 4.06 33.34
CA GLU A 73 -4.88 3.61 33.55
C GLU A 73 -5.79 4.78 33.98
N MET A 74 -5.28 5.73 34.77
CA MET A 74 -6.01 6.95 35.19
C MET A 74 -6.13 8.02 34.10
N LEU A 75 -5.30 7.96 33.06
CA LEU A 75 -5.42 8.77 31.84
C LEU A 75 -6.29 8.08 30.77
N GLY A 76 -6.88 6.91 31.07
CA GLY A 76 -7.61 6.10 30.10
C GLY A 76 -6.72 5.42 29.06
N LYS A 77 -5.47 5.13 29.43
CA LYS A 77 -4.41 4.61 28.56
C LYS A 77 -3.96 3.22 28.98
N GLU A 78 -3.57 2.41 28.01
CA GLU A 78 -3.01 1.08 28.25
C GLU A 78 -1.49 1.15 28.48
N VAL A 79 -0.88 0.06 28.97
CA VAL A 79 0.58 -0.06 29.11
C VAL A 79 1.07 -1.33 28.44
N GLY A 80 1.77 -1.13 27.32
CA GLY A 80 2.49 -2.19 26.61
C GLY A 80 3.80 -2.56 27.29
N TRP A 81 4.26 -3.79 27.01
CA TRP A 81 5.58 -4.28 27.41
C TRP A 81 6.15 -5.18 26.29
N ASN A 82 7.30 -4.79 25.74
CA ASN A 82 8.03 -5.60 24.77
C ASN A 82 9.19 -6.33 25.48
N ALA A 83 9.05 -7.65 25.63
CA ALA A 83 10.02 -8.48 26.32
C ALA A 83 11.35 -8.70 25.56
N PHE A 84 11.41 -8.37 24.27
CA PHE A 84 12.63 -8.48 23.46
C PHE A 84 13.48 -7.20 23.50
N THR A 85 12.84 -6.02 23.52
CA THR A 85 13.51 -4.72 23.58
C THR A 85 13.57 -4.12 24.98
N TYR A 86 12.88 -4.72 25.95
CA TYR A 86 12.71 -4.23 27.33
C TYR A 86 12.05 -2.83 27.41
N ILE A 87 11.22 -2.49 26.42
CA ILE A 87 10.47 -1.23 26.36
C ILE A 87 9.10 -1.39 27.02
N ALA A 88 8.73 -0.44 27.88
CA ALA A 88 7.35 -0.20 28.31
C ALA A 88 6.80 1.05 27.61
N SER A 89 5.51 1.04 27.24
CA SER A 89 4.84 2.15 26.54
C SER A 89 3.58 2.63 27.29
N ILE A 90 3.10 3.84 26.99
CA ILE A 90 1.77 4.32 27.40
C ILE A 90 0.96 4.57 26.13
N ASP A 91 -0.12 3.82 25.98
CA ASP A 91 -0.81 3.62 24.71
C ASP A 91 -2.19 4.31 24.73
N ASP A 92 -2.51 5.04 23.66
CA ASP A 92 -3.75 5.81 23.54
C ASP A 92 -4.58 5.25 22.39
N LEU A 93 -5.65 4.52 22.70
CA LEU A 93 -6.46 3.81 21.71
C LEU A 93 -7.06 4.72 20.62
N LYS A 94 -7.30 6.00 20.92
CA LYS A 94 -7.75 6.97 19.92
C LYS A 94 -6.60 7.36 18.99
N TYR A 95 -5.42 7.66 19.56
CA TYR A 95 -4.22 7.92 18.76
C TYR A 95 -3.88 6.75 17.84
N GLU A 96 -3.90 5.52 18.35
CA GLU A 96 -3.57 4.33 17.55
C GLU A 96 -4.61 4.08 16.45
N ARG A 97 -5.91 4.29 16.72
CA ARG A 97 -6.96 4.20 15.69
C ARG A 97 -6.77 5.26 14.61
N ASP A 98 -6.49 6.50 14.99
CA ASP A 98 -6.33 7.61 14.04
C ASP A 98 -4.99 7.51 13.27
N LEU A 99 -3.96 6.90 13.88
CA LEU A 99 -2.68 6.51 13.24
C LEU A 99 -2.89 5.38 12.22
N LEU A 100 -3.58 4.29 12.57
CA LEU A 100 -3.90 3.22 11.62
C LEU A 100 -4.84 3.70 10.50
N SER A 101 -5.68 4.71 10.79
CA SER A 101 -6.52 5.40 9.79
C SER A 101 -5.72 6.32 8.86
N SER A 102 -4.45 6.60 9.15
CA SER A 102 -3.55 7.32 8.23
C SER A 102 -3.03 6.43 7.10
N LEU A 103 -3.09 5.10 7.28
CA LEU A 103 -2.64 4.13 6.29
C LEU A 103 -3.62 3.92 5.14
N LEU A 104 -4.89 4.29 5.30
CA LEU A 104 -5.98 3.95 4.37
C LEU A 104 -6.52 5.17 3.62
N PRO A 105 -7.07 4.99 2.40
CA PRO A 105 -7.83 6.02 1.70
C PRO A 105 -9.00 6.55 2.54
N ARG A 106 -9.28 7.86 2.44
CA ARG A 106 -10.25 8.55 3.32
C ARG A 106 -11.57 8.91 2.66
N ASN A 107 -11.62 8.88 1.34
CA ASN A 107 -12.71 9.45 0.56
C ASN A 107 -13.53 8.31 -0.06
N ILE A 108 -14.84 8.28 0.21
CA ILE A 108 -15.75 7.28 -0.36
C ILE A 108 -15.82 7.51 -1.87
N GLY A 109 -15.67 6.43 -2.66
CA GLY A 109 -15.51 6.52 -4.11
C GLY A 109 -14.07 6.58 -4.61
N TYR A 110 -13.08 6.65 -3.70
CA TYR A 110 -11.68 6.39 -4.06
C TYR A 110 -11.53 4.94 -4.54
N SER A 111 -11.02 4.74 -5.75
CA SER A 111 -10.76 3.42 -6.34
C SER A 111 -9.27 3.23 -6.62
N TRP A 112 -8.86 1.97 -6.69
CA TRP A 112 -7.49 1.57 -7.00
C TRP A 112 -7.46 0.24 -7.73
N LEU A 113 -6.52 0.13 -8.67
CA LEU A 113 -6.35 -1.01 -9.56
C LEU A 113 -4.93 -1.55 -9.38
N TYR A 114 -4.80 -2.85 -9.16
CA TYR A 114 -3.51 -3.55 -9.15
C TYR A 114 -3.31 -4.33 -10.45
N ASP A 115 -2.06 -4.46 -10.87
CA ASP A 115 -1.57 -5.41 -11.87
C ASP A 115 -0.58 -6.41 -11.24
N GLY A 116 -0.27 -7.52 -11.90
CA GLY A 116 0.52 -8.57 -11.27
C GLY A 116 0.85 -9.78 -12.14
N PHE A 117 1.20 -10.87 -11.47
CA PHE A 117 1.64 -12.12 -12.08
C PHE A 117 0.59 -12.69 -13.07
N ALA A 118 1.06 -13.12 -14.26
CA ALA A 118 0.24 -13.78 -15.28
C ALA A 118 -1.06 -13.03 -15.64
N GLU A 119 -0.93 -11.74 -15.98
CA GLU A 119 -2.04 -10.85 -16.38
C GLU A 119 -3.11 -10.64 -15.28
N TYR A 120 -2.85 -11.09 -14.05
CA TYR A 120 -3.71 -10.84 -12.91
C TYR A 120 -3.89 -9.34 -12.67
N SER A 121 -5.14 -8.91 -12.56
CA SER A 121 -5.52 -7.56 -12.18
C SER A 121 -6.77 -7.60 -11.33
N HIS A 122 -6.96 -6.58 -10.48
CA HIS A 122 -8.24 -6.38 -9.78
C HIS A 122 -8.43 -4.91 -9.42
N GLU A 123 -9.64 -4.41 -9.60
CA GLU A 123 -10.06 -3.09 -9.14
C GLU A 123 -10.77 -3.22 -7.78
N MET A 124 -10.55 -2.23 -6.92
CA MET A 124 -11.25 -2.03 -5.66
C MET A 124 -11.76 -0.59 -5.57
N ARG A 125 -12.90 -0.39 -4.89
CA ARG A 125 -13.47 0.92 -4.54
C ARG A 125 -13.82 0.96 -3.06
N LEU A 126 -13.40 2.02 -2.37
CA LEU A 126 -13.88 2.32 -1.01
C LEU A 126 -15.35 2.71 -1.06
N ASP A 127 -16.20 1.85 -0.49
CA ASP A 127 -17.65 1.98 -0.55
C ASP A 127 -18.24 2.71 0.65
N SER A 128 -17.73 2.45 1.85
CA SER A 128 -18.17 3.14 3.06
C SER A 128 -17.09 3.15 4.15
N ILE A 129 -17.18 4.12 5.06
CA ILE A 129 -16.44 4.15 6.33
C ILE A 129 -17.48 4.24 7.45
N SER A 130 -17.31 3.47 8.51
CA SER A 130 -18.22 3.42 9.66
C SER A 130 -17.44 3.35 10.97
N ASP A 131 -17.87 4.14 11.96
CA ASP A 131 -17.36 4.10 13.34
C ASP A 131 -18.45 3.53 14.26
N ILE A 132 -18.16 2.42 14.93
CA ILE A 132 -19.08 1.77 15.89
C ILE A 132 -18.28 1.44 17.15
N ALA A 133 -18.58 2.13 18.25
CA ALA A 133 -17.83 2.08 19.51
C ALA A 133 -16.32 2.33 19.30
N ASP A 134 -15.47 1.36 19.63
CA ASP A 134 -14.01 1.38 19.46
C ASP A 134 -13.52 0.96 18.06
N LYS A 135 -14.41 0.37 17.24
CA LYS A 135 -14.10 -0.20 15.93
C LYS A 135 -14.42 0.78 14.80
N ARG A 136 -13.41 1.08 13.97
CA ARG A 136 -13.59 1.71 12.64
C ARG A 136 -13.55 0.62 11.57
N THR A 137 -14.53 0.63 10.66
CA THR A 137 -14.60 -0.31 9.54
C THR A 137 -14.72 0.44 8.22
N TYR A 138 -13.76 0.23 7.33
CA TYR A 138 -13.84 0.59 5.93
C TYR A 138 -14.41 -0.61 5.17
N SER A 139 -15.43 -0.42 4.36
CA SER A 139 -16.00 -1.45 3.47
C SER A 139 -15.53 -1.18 2.04
N ILE A 140 -14.99 -2.20 1.39
CA ILE A 140 -14.43 -2.14 0.06
C ILE A 140 -15.15 -3.18 -0.80
N ILE A 141 -15.54 -2.79 -2.00
CA ILE A 141 -16.00 -3.71 -3.05
C ILE A 141 -14.99 -3.72 -4.19
N GLY A 142 -14.97 -4.77 -5.00
CA GLY A 142 -14.07 -4.86 -6.14
C GLY A 142 -14.37 -6.06 -7.02
N GLU A 143 -13.57 -6.23 -8.07
CA GLU A 143 -13.66 -7.37 -8.98
C GLU A 143 -12.27 -7.74 -9.54
N VAL A 144 -12.01 -9.04 -9.69
CA VAL A 144 -10.83 -9.56 -10.38
C VAL A 144 -11.03 -9.48 -11.89
N GLY A 145 -10.13 -8.82 -12.61
CA GLY A 145 -10.19 -8.67 -14.07
C GLY A 145 -10.21 -10.02 -14.80
N ASP A 146 -10.71 -10.05 -16.04
CA ASP A 146 -10.87 -11.29 -16.80
C ASP A 146 -9.90 -11.48 -17.99
N PRO A 147 -8.76 -12.16 -17.79
CA PRO A 147 -7.89 -12.56 -18.89
C PRO A 147 -8.48 -13.67 -19.77
N SER A 148 -9.60 -14.30 -19.38
CA SER A 148 -10.27 -15.33 -20.19
C SER A 148 -11.30 -14.79 -21.20
N GLY A 149 -11.50 -13.47 -21.27
CA GLY A 149 -12.38 -12.85 -22.25
C GLY A 149 -13.86 -13.29 -22.17
N GLY A 150 -14.33 -13.75 -21.01
CA GLY A 150 -15.69 -14.26 -20.78
C GLY A 150 -15.83 -15.78 -20.77
N GLU A 151 -14.75 -16.57 -20.94
CA GLU A 151 -14.81 -18.04 -20.86
C GLU A 151 -14.98 -18.57 -19.42
N SER A 152 -14.49 -17.83 -18.41
CA SER A 152 -14.56 -18.22 -17.01
C SER A 152 -15.91 -17.92 -16.36
N THR A 153 -16.52 -18.93 -15.73
CA THR A 153 -17.74 -18.80 -14.91
C THR A 153 -17.46 -18.60 -13.42
N VAL A 154 -16.19 -18.35 -13.03
CA VAL A 154 -15.82 -18.10 -11.63
C VAL A 154 -16.35 -16.74 -11.20
N ASP A 155 -17.02 -16.70 -10.05
CA ASP A 155 -17.41 -15.45 -9.38
C ASP A 155 -16.16 -14.63 -8.99
N ARG A 156 -16.02 -13.50 -9.67
CA ARG A 156 -14.85 -12.61 -9.61
C ARG A 156 -14.96 -11.54 -8.52
N SER A 157 -16.11 -11.46 -7.85
CA SER A 157 -16.41 -10.37 -6.92
C SER A 157 -15.52 -10.41 -5.67
N ILE A 158 -15.15 -9.23 -5.21
CA ILE A 158 -14.35 -8.99 -4.01
C ILE A 158 -15.19 -8.17 -3.05
N SER A 159 -15.32 -8.63 -1.81
CA SER A 159 -15.74 -7.80 -0.68
C SER A 159 -14.68 -7.87 0.41
N ILE A 160 -14.12 -6.72 0.78
CA ILE A 160 -13.10 -6.59 1.82
C ILE A 160 -13.59 -5.61 2.89
N LYS A 161 -13.25 -5.89 4.14
CA LYS A 161 -13.36 -4.95 5.25
C LYS A 161 -11.98 -4.72 5.84
N TYR A 162 -11.59 -3.46 5.95
CA TYR A 162 -10.46 -3.05 6.77
C TYR A 162 -10.99 -2.59 8.13
N VAL A 163 -10.71 -3.39 9.14
CA VAL A 163 -11.18 -3.23 10.52
C VAL A 163 -10.02 -2.70 11.36
N ILE A 164 -10.15 -1.48 11.86
CA ILE A 164 -9.25 -0.93 12.87
C ILE A 164 -9.92 -1.14 14.23
N GLN A 165 -9.27 -1.89 15.12
CA GLN A 165 -9.70 -2.08 16.50
C GLN A 165 -8.48 -2.17 17.42
N GLY A 166 -8.47 -1.34 18.47
CA GLY A 166 -7.32 -1.17 19.35
C GLY A 166 -6.03 -0.87 18.57
N ARG A 167 -4.98 -1.65 18.82
CA ARG A 167 -3.67 -1.53 18.14
C ARG A 167 -3.59 -2.18 16.75
N SER A 168 -4.68 -2.72 16.20
CA SER A 168 -4.64 -3.60 15.01
C SER A 168 -5.46 -3.09 13.83
N LEU A 169 -4.88 -3.14 12.63
CA LEU A 169 -5.57 -3.02 11.34
C LEU A 169 -5.68 -4.43 10.73
N VAL A 170 -6.90 -4.95 10.62
CA VAL A 170 -7.25 -6.30 10.21
C VAL A 170 -7.97 -6.28 8.86
N GLN A 171 -7.59 -7.19 7.96
CA GLN A 171 -8.37 -7.50 6.76
C GLN A 171 -9.33 -8.65 7.07
N GLU A 172 -10.60 -8.48 6.74
CA GLU A 172 -11.62 -9.54 6.60
C GLU A 172 -12.06 -9.54 5.13
N LYS A 173 -12.15 -10.69 4.45
CA LYS A 173 -12.51 -10.74 3.01
C LYS A 173 -13.47 -11.88 2.62
N ILE A 174 -14.13 -11.70 1.49
CA ILE A 174 -14.93 -12.68 0.76
C ILE A 174 -14.57 -12.54 -0.72
N GLU A 175 -14.00 -13.60 -1.30
CA GLU A 175 -13.62 -13.70 -2.71
C GLU A 175 -13.43 -15.17 -3.12
N LYS A 176 -13.42 -15.46 -4.44
CA LYS A 176 -13.08 -16.78 -5.00
C LYS A 176 -11.94 -16.79 -6.02
N ALA A 177 -11.45 -15.63 -6.46
CA ALA A 177 -10.56 -15.48 -7.61
C ALA A 177 -9.33 -14.60 -7.32
N MET A 178 -9.16 -14.10 -6.09
CA MET A 178 -8.14 -13.10 -5.76
C MET A 178 -6.78 -13.76 -5.52
N LEU A 179 -5.72 -13.19 -6.11
CA LEU A 179 -4.32 -13.61 -5.86
C LEU A 179 -3.82 -13.05 -4.51
N ASP A 180 -4.56 -13.28 -3.43
CA ASP A 180 -4.25 -12.82 -2.06
C ASP A 180 -4.04 -14.04 -1.12
N SER A 181 -4.11 -13.80 0.20
CA SER A 181 -3.97 -14.83 1.22
C SER A 181 -5.00 -15.97 1.13
N LYS A 182 -4.57 -17.17 1.54
CA LYS A 182 -5.48 -18.30 1.81
C LYS A 182 -6.36 -18.10 3.06
N PHE A 183 -6.10 -17.05 3.83
CA PHE A 183 -6.85 -16.68 5.01
C PHE A 183 -7.89 -15.59 4.67
N ASP A 184 -9.13 -15.81 5.09
CA ASP A 184 -10.22 -14.81 4.96
C ASP A 184 -10.11 -13.71 6.02
N ARG A 185 -9.31 -13.92 7.06
CA ARG A 185 -9.00 -12.92 8.09
C ARG A 185 -7.52 -12.94 8.49
N ILE A 186 -6.86 -11.80 8.43
CA ILE A 186 -5.45 -11.62 8.84
C ILE A 186 -5.22 -10.20 9.37
N THR A 187 -4.36 -10.02 10.39
CA THR A 187 -3.97 -8.67 10.82
C THR A 187 -2.89 -8.13 9.90
N LEU A 188 -3.22 -7.13 9.07
CA LEU A 188 -2.29 -6.50 8.12
C LEU A 188 -1.13 -5.78 8.82
N ILE A 189 -1.41 -5.05 9.89
CA ILE A 189 -0.39 -4.33 10.63
C ILE A 189 -0.87 -4.02 12.05
N LYS A 190 0.06 -4.01 13.00
CA LYS A 190 -0.18 -3.56 14.38
C LYS A 190 0.71 -2.37 14.71
N ALA A 191 0.19 -1.48 15.55
CA ALA A 191 0.98 -0.43 16.16
C ALA A 191 1.85 -1.00 17.32
N PRO A 192 3.02 -0.41 17.65
CA PRO A 192 3.62 0.78 17.04
C PRO A 192 4.05 0.55 15.59
N LEU A 193 3.91 1.59 14.76
CA LEU A 193 4.25 1.53 13.34
C LEU A 193 5.76 1.77 13.12
N GLU A 194 6.57 0.82 13.61
CA GLU A 194 8.03 0.87 13.61
C GLU A 194 8.66 -0.46 13.21
N ALA A 195 9.83 -0.41 12.57
CA ALA A 195 10.55 -1.61 12.14
C ALA A 195 10.99 -2.44 13.35
N GLY A 196 10.73 -3.74 13.31
CA GLY A 196 10.94 -4.66 14.43
C GLY A 196 9.70 -4.91 15.30
N ASN A 197 8.60 -4.15 15.13
CA ASN A 197 7.34 -4.52 15.79
C ASN A 197 6.84 -5.88 15.27
N TYR A 198 6.39 -6.74 16.19
CA TYR A 198 6.19 -8.17 15.97
C TYR A 198 4.91 -8.66 16.66
N TRP A 199 4.17 -9.56 16.02
CA TRP A 199 3.07 -10.30 16.64
C TRP A 199 2.96 -11.72 16.09
N SER A 200 2.40 -12.62 16.92
CA SER A 200 1.91 -13.92 16.46
C SER A 200 0.39 -13.96 16.60
N GLU A 201 -0.30 -14.60 15.65
CA GLU A 201 -1.72 -14.93 15.76
C GLU A 201 -2.04 -16.31 15.18
N THR A 202 -2.98 -17.02 15.81
CA THR A 202 -3.54 -18.26 15.27
C THR A 202 -4.73 -17.90 14.39
N ILE A 203 -4.66 -18.21 13.10
CA ILE A 203 -5.73 -17.97 12.13
C ILE A 203 -6.05 -19.25 11.34
N HIS A 204 -7.24 -19.29 10.74
CA HIS A 204 -7.79 -20.47 10.05
C HIS A 204 -7.92 -20.20 8.55
N ASP A 205 -7.44 -21.12 7.71
CA ASP A 205 -7.66 -21.04 6.26
C ASP A 205 -9.11 -21.44 5.88
N LYS A 206 -9.45 -21.32 4.59
CA LYS A 206 -10.79 -21.67 4.05
C LYS A 206 -11.23 -23.12 4.31
N SER A 207 -10.34 -24.03 4.74
CA SER A 207 -10.67 -25.40 5.17
C SER A 207 -10.92 -25.55 6.68
N GLY A 208 -10.74 -24.47 7.46
CA GLY A 208 -10.79 -24.46 8.92
C GLY A 208 -9.46 -24.81 9.60
N LYS A 209 -8.42 -25.19 8.84
CA LYS A 209 -7.12 -25.58 9.37
C LYS A 209 -6.40 -24.38 10.01
N SER A 210 -6.06 -24.53 11.29
CA SER A 210 -5.30 -23.53 12.04
C SER A 210 -3.85 -23.45 11.59
N ALA A 211 -3.29 -22.24 11.53
CA ALA A 211 -1.87 -21.96 11.40
C ALA A 211 -1.44 -20.90 12.42
N LEU A 212 -0.22 -21.01 12.96
CA LEU A 212 0.37 -19.98 13.82
C LEU A 212 1.24 -19.07 12.97
N ILE A 213 0.70 -17.89 12.64
CA ILE A 213 1.36 -16.93 11.76
C ILE A 213 2.11 -15.90 12.60
N ASN A 214 3.43 -15.88 12.42
CA ASN A 214 4.32 -14.87 12.97
C ASN A 214 4.43 -13.74 11.95
N SER A 215 4.33 -12.50 12.43
CA SER A 215 4.25 -11.31 11.58
C SER A 215 5.15 -10.21 12.13
N MET A 216 5.81 -9.45 11.26
CA MET A 216 6.59 -8.30 11.69
C MET A 216 6.64 -7.18 10.65
N ILE A 217 6.72 -5.94 11.12
CA ILE A 217 7.15 -4.80 10.30
C ILE A 217 8.66 -4.97 10.07
N ARG A 218 9.05 -5.40 8.87
CA ARG A 218 10.44 -5.64 8.45
C ARG A 218 11.21 -4.33 8.27
N LYS A 219 10.54 -3.32 7.73
CA LYS A 219 11.13 -2.10 7.19
C LYS A 219 10.13 -0.97 7.27
N VAL A 220 10.61 0.25 7.55
CA VAL A 220 9.84 1.49 7.39
C VAL A 220 10.70 2.47 6.62
N GLU A 221 10.17 3.05 5.55
CA GLU A 221 10.88 4.00 4.69
C GLU A 221 10.07 5.28 4.52
N VAL A 222 10.71 6.44 4.65
CA VAL A 222 10.14 7.72 4.20
C VAL A 222 10.54 7.93 2.74
N LYS A 223 9.58 8.19 1.85
CA LYS A 223 9.83 8.44 0.43
C LYS A 223 9.95 9.95 0.15
N SER A 224 10.24 10.30 -1.10
CA SER A 224 10.51 11.68 -1.56
C SER A 224 9.33 12.65 -1.42
N ASP A 225 8.10 12.14 -1.30
CA ASP A 225 6.88 12.89 -1.01
C ASP A 225 6.61 13.07 0.51
N GLY A 226 7.47 12.51 1.37
CA GLY A 226 7.33 12.53 2.82
C GLY A 226 6.42 11.45 3.40
N LYS A 227 5.74 10.63 2.57
CA LYS A 227 4.95 9.49 3.04
C LYS A 227 5.84 8.36 3.52
N LYS A 228 5.35 7.56 4.47
CA LYS A 228 5.96 6.28 4.83
C LYS A 228 5.38 5.10 4.07
N GLU A 229 6.26 4.15 3.78
CA GLU A 229 5.94 2.76 3.46
C GLU A 229 6.36 1.83 4.60
N TYR A 230 5.53 0.83 4.88
CA TYR A 230 5.72 -0.20 5.90
C TYR A 230 5.72 -1.56 5.22
N THR A 231 6.88 -2.24 5.20
CA THR A 231 6.99 -3.61 4.69
C THR A 231 6.66 -4.59 5.82
N VAL A 232 5.61 -5.37 5.68
CA VAL A 232 5.15 -6.36 6.67
C VAL A 232 5.29 -7.76 6.12
N ARG A 233 6.06 -8.62 6.82
CA ARG A 233 6.19 -10.06 6.52
C ARG A 233 5.26 -10.86 7.41
N TYR A 234 4.71 -11.94 6.86
CA TYR A 234 3.93 -12.95 7.56
C TYR A 234 4.53 -14.33 7.23
N SER A 235 4.66 -15.23 8.19
CA SER A 235 5.16 -16.60 7.95
C SER A 235 4.65 -17.61 8.97
N ASP A 236 4.47 -18.87 8.55
CA ASP A 236 4.21 -19.98 9.48
C ASP A 236 5.51 -20.35 10.20
N SER A 237 5.43 -20.80 11.45
CA SER A 237 6.58 -21.35 12.17
C SER A 237 6.97 -22.76 11.68
N ASN A 238 6.05 -23.46 11.00
CA ASN A 238 6.08 -24.91 10.78
C ASN A 238 5.96 -25.32 9.29
N GLY A 239 6.06 -24.38 8.35
CA GLY A 239 5.85 -24.65 6.93
C GLY A 239 6.44 -23.58 6.00
N PRO A 240 6.40 -23.79 4.67
CA PRO A 240 7.00 -22.90 3.67
C PRO A 240 6.21 -21.60 3.43
N TYR A 241 5.00 -21.51 4.00
CA TYR A 241 4.11 -20.36 3.81
C TYR A 241 4.76 -19.05 4.27
N TYR A 242 4.79 -18.09 3.34
CA TYR A 242 4.99 -16.69 3.64
C TYR A 242 4.05 -15.81 2.82
N GLU A 243 3.84 -14.61 3.33
CA GLU A 243 3.33 -13.45 2.59
C GLU A 243 4.19 -12.22 2.93
N GLU A 244 4.21 -11.24 2.04
CA GLU A 244 4.74 -9.90 2.29
C GLU A 244 3.78 -8.85 1.72
N ARG A 245 3.59 -7.73 2.44
CA ARG A 245 2.80 -6.58 2.00
C ARG A 245 3.60 -5.31 2.20
N ILE A 246 3.54 -4.39 1.24
CA ILE A 246 3.98 -3.00 1.43
C ILE A 246 2.72 -2.15 1.60
N ILE A 247 2.64 -1.40 2.71
CA ILE A 247 1.51 -0.53 3.04
C ILE A 247 2.01 0.92 3.04
N ARG A 248 1.31 1.85 2.37
CA ARG A 248 1.72 3.26 2.22
C ARG A 248 0.67 4.23 2.74
N GLU A 249 1.12 5.31 3.37
CA GLU A 249 0.24 6.31 4.00
C GLU A 249 -0.75 6.95 3.02
N GLY A 250 -2.04 6.86 3.35
CA GLY A 250 -3.19 7.33 2.57
C GLY A 250 -3.56 6.48 1.35
N GLU A 251 -2.81 5.43 1.01
CA GLU A 251 -3.03 4.59 -0.18
C GLU A 251 -3.48 3.16 0.18
N GLY A 252 -3.09 2.64 1.34
CA GLY A 252 -3.39 1.27 1.76
C GLY A 252 -2.26 0.31 1.37
N ILE A 253 -2.62 -0.90 0.94
CA ILE A 253 -1.65 -1.85 0.37
C ILE A 253 -1.22 -1.31 -1.00
N ILE A 254 0.09 -1.29 -1.28
CA ILE A 254 0.64 -0.91 -2.59
C ILE A 254 1.40 -2.04 -3.29
N ALA A 255 1.75 -3.10 -2.55
CA ALA A 255 2.29 -4.34 -3.11
C ALA A 255 1.96 -5.53 -2.22
N PHE A 256 1.78 -6.69 -2.83
CA PHE A 256 1.61 -7.98 -2.17
C PHE A 256 2.45 -9.06 -2.87
N GLU A 257 3.13 -9.90 -2.10
CA GLU A 257 3.85 -11.08 -2.57
C GLU A 257 3.49 -12.28 -1.68
N LYS A 258 3.40 -13.47 -2.28
CA LYS A 258 3.28 -14.76 -1.59
C LYS A 258 4.11 -15.82 -2.30
N LEU A 259 4.37 -16.92 -1.61
CA LEU A 259 4.68 -18.17 -2.31
C LEU A 259 3.40 -18.67 -3.00
N LEU A 260 3.48 -18.89 -4.32
CA LEU A 260 2.49 -19.64 -5.08
C LEU A 260 3.03 -21.06 -5.28
N GLU A 261 2.20 -22.04 -4.96
CA GLU A 261 2.50 -23.48 -5.07
C GLU A 261 1.68 -24.04 -6.24
N LEU A 262 2.35 -24.64 -7.23
CA LEU A 262 1.75 -25.26 -8.42
C LEU A 262 2.47 -26.61 -8.67
N ASP A 263 1.74 -27.72 -8.48
CA ASP A 263 2.28 -29.07 -8.50
C ASP A 263 3.53 -29.23 -7.61
N GLU A 264 4.70 -29.58 -8.18
CA GLU A 264 5.98 -29.68 -7.45
C GLU A 264 6.80 -28.38 -7.49
N MET A 265 6.27 -27.29 -8.05
CA MET A 265 6.94 -25.99 -8.13
C MET A 265 6.41 -25.00 -7.09
N SER A 266 7.29 -24.15 -6.59
CA SER A 266 6.92 -23.03 -5.72
C SER A 266 7.75 -21.79 -6.06
N PHE A 267 7.10 -20.65 -6.29
CA PHE A 267 7.77 -19.40 -6.67
C PHE A 267 7.04 -18.16 -6.15
N PRO A 268 7.71 -16.99 -6.01
CA PRO A 268 7.05 -15.75 -5.65
C PRO A 268 6.05 -15.31 -6.72
N ALA A 269 4.81 -15.04 -6.31
CA ALA A 269 3.79 -14.40 -7.15
C ALA A 269 3.10 -13.29 -6.35
N GLY A 270 2.57 -12.29 -7.05
CA GLY A 270 2.09 -11.08 -6.38
C GLY A 270 1.48 -10.06 -7.34
N TYR A 271 1.15 -8.91 -6.77
CA TYR A 271 0.58 -7.77 -7.47
C TYR A 271 1.07 -6.44 -6.88
N ASN A 272 1.10 -5.40 -7.70
CA ASN A 272 1.52 -4.03 -7.33
C ASN A 272 0.42 -3.03 -7.68
N LEU A 273 0.42 -1.88 -7.01
CA LEU A 273 -0.54 -0.82 -7.28
C LEU A 273 -0.20 -0.15 -8.62
N PHE A 274 -1.07 -0.36 -9.61
CA PHE A 274 -0.93 0.24 -10.94
C PHE A 274 -1.44 1.69 -10.98
N ARG A 275 -2.62 1.96 -10.39
CA ARG A 275 -3.15 3.32 -10.21
C ARG A 275 -4.14 3.41 -9.05
N ALA A 276 -4.21 4.55 -8.37
CA ALA A 276 -5.20 4.87 -7.33
C ALA A 276 -5.63 6.34 -7.41
N GLY A 277 -6.88 6.64 -7.06
CA GLY A 277 -7.43 7.99 -7.13
C GLY A 277 -8.93 8.05 -6.90
N GLU A 278 -9.48 9.26 -6.89
CA GLU A 278 -10.93 9.43 -7.07
C GLU A 278 -11.24 9.31 -8.56
N PHE A 279 -11.82 8.17 -8.92
CA PHE A 279 -12.24 7.89 -10.29
C PHE A 279 -13.72 8.21 -10.46
N ARG A 280 -14.07 8.83 -11.60
CA ARG A 280 -15.47 9.10 -11.97
C ARG A 280 -15.70 8.80 -13.44
N GLU A 281 -16.88 8.27 -13.73
CA GLU A 281 -17.41 8.23 -15.08
C GLU A 281 -17.78 9.66 -15.54
N ILE A 282 -17.37 10.00 -16.76
CA ILE A 282 -17.84 11.20 -17.47
C ILE A 282 -18.23 10.85 -18.90
N SER A 283 -19.23 11.57 -19.42
CA SER A 283 -19.57 11.51 -20.84
C SER A 283 -18.71 12.50 -21.61
N VAL A 284 -17.87 12.01 -22.53
CA VAL A 284 -17.03 12.83 -23.42
C VAL A 284 -17.52 12.79 -24.87
N LYS A 285 -17.24 13.87 -25.58
CA LYS A 285 -17.59 14.06 -27.00
C LYS A 285 -16.34 13.89 -27.86
N LEU A 286 -16.28 12.77 -28.56
CA LEU A 286 -15.18 12.40 -29.44
C LEU A 286 -15.54 12.74 -30.88
N TYR A 287 -14.61 13.33 -31.63
CA TYR A 287 -14.81 13.66 -33.04
C TYR A 287 -13.94 12.77 -33.91
N PHE A 288 -14.56 11.92 -34.73
CA PHE A 288 -13.87 11.00 -35.62
C PHE A 288 -14.29 11.23 -37.08
N PRO A 289 -13.37 11.13 -38.06
CA PRO A 289 -13.69 11.28 -39.47
C PRO A 289 -14.58 10.16 -40.01
N ASP A 290 -15.37 10.49 -41.03
CA ASP A 290 -15.98 9.49 -41.91
C ASP A 290 -14.94 8.77 -42.80
N ARG A 291 -15.40 7.78 -43.57
CA ARG A 291 -14.56 6.96 -44.47
C ARG A 291 -13.98 7.71 -45.69
N ASN A 292 -14.50 8.90 -46.02
CA ASN A 292 -14.00 9.74 -47.11
C ASN A 292 -12.99 10.78 -46.63
N ALA A 293 -12.93 11.04 -45.32
CA ALA A 293 -12.34 12.24 -44.73
C ALA A 293 -13.02 13.55 -45.18
N ASP A 294 -14.35 13.55 -45.34
CA ASP A 294 -15.16 14.74 -45.67
C ASP A 294 -15.52 15.57 -44.41
N LYS A 295 -15.93 14.90 -43.33
CA LYS A 295 -16.38 15.51 -42.06
C LYS A 295 -15.99 14.71 -40.82
N LEU A 296 -15.93 15.43 -39.70
CA LEU A 296 -15.83 14.90 -38.34
C LEU A 296 -17.23 14.68 -37.75
N HIS A 297 -17.54 13.44 -37.40
CA HIS A 297 -18.79 13.05 -36.74
C HIS A 297 -18.60 12.94 -35.23
N LEU A 298 -19.63 13.32 -34.48
CA LEU A 298 -19.67 13.21 -33.03
C LEU A 298 -20.00 11.77 -32.61
N GLN A 299 -19.13 11.18 -31.79
CA GLN A 299 -19.40 9.98 -30.99
C GLN A 299 -19.31 10.34 -29.51
N THR A 300 -20.35 10.02 -28.74
CA THR A 300 -20.36 10.22 -27.29
C THR A 300 -19.92 8.93 -26.61
N ARG A 301 -18.90 8.99 -25.75
CA ARG A 301 -18.36 7.84 -25.00
C ARG A 301 -18.39 8.12 -23.51
N THR A 302 -18.77 7.15 -22.69
CA THR A 302 -18.55 7.20 -21.23
C THR A 302 -17.13 6.70 -20.94
N ILE A 303 -16.35 7.47 -20.19
CA ILE A 303 -14.98 7.10 -19.78
C ILE A 303 -14.76 7.31 -18.29
N THR A 304 -13.96 6.44 -17.69
CA THR A 304 -13.55 6.53 -16.28
C THR A 304 -12.24 7.30 -16.15
N ILE A 305 -12.31 8.53 -15.65
CA ILE A 305 -11.15 9.40 -15.42
C ILE A 305 -10.79 9.46 -13.94
N GLU A 306 -9.53 9.74 -13.63
CA GLU A 306 -9.13 10.34 -12.35
C GLU A 306 -9.63 11.80 -12.31
N ASP A 307 -9.97 12.35 -11.13
CA ASP A 307 -10.45 13.75 -11.08
C ASP A 307 -9.43 14.76 -11.63
N ALA A 308 -9.95 15.87 -12.15
CA ALA A 308 -9.27 16.87 -12.98
C ALA A 308 -8.64 16.36 -14.31
N GLN A 309 -8.53 15.04 -14.55
CA GLN A 309 -7.89 14.49 -15.76
C GLN A 309 -8.83 14.33 -16.97
N THR A 310 -9.98 15.01 -16.98
CA THR A 310 -10.97 15.04 -18.09
C THR A 310 -10.36 15.18 -19.48
N ALA A 311 -9.38 16.08 -19.66
CA ALA A 311 -8.74 16.30 -20.95
C ALA A 311 -7.80 15.14 -21.37
N ARG A 312 -7.17 14.45 -20.41
CA ARG A 312 -6.31 13.27 -20.66
C ARG A 312 -7.15 12.13 -21.21
N GLY A 313 -8.18 11.72 -20.46
CA GLY A 313 -9.06 10.61 -20.84
C GLY A 313 -9.76 10.83 -22.18
N ALA A 314 -10.12 12.07 -22.53
CA ALA A 314 -10.70 12.38 -23.84
C ALA A 314 -9.71 12.18 -25.01
N VAL A 315 -8.41 12.46 -24.83
CA VAL A 315 -7.38 12.23 -25.84
C VAL A 315 -6.97 10.76 -25.89
N GLU A 316 -6.91 10.07 -24.76
CA GLU A 316 -6.69 8.62 -24.71
C GLU A 316 -7.82 7.86 -25.40
N ALA A 317 -9.07 8.32 -25.25
CA ALA A 317 -10.21 7.80 -25.99
C ALA A 317 -10.17 8.11 -27.51
N LEU A 318 -9.54 9.21 -27.94
CA LEU A 318 -9.26 9.44 -29.37
C LEU A 318 -8.16 8.49 -29.89
N ILE A 319 -7.10 8.24 -29.10
CA ILE A 319 -6.02 7.29 -29.43
C ILE A 319 -6.56 5.87 -29.56
N ALA A 320 -7.51 5.47 -28.70
CA ALA A 320 -8.20 4.18 -28.78
C ALA A 320 -9.12 4.04 -30.00
N GLY A 321 -9.44 5.13 -30.71
CA GLY A 321 -10.27 5.12 -31.92
C GLY A 321 -11.79 5.07 -31.66
N PRO A 322 -12.59 5.09 -32.74
CA PRO A 322 -14.05 5.04 -32.67
C PRO A 322 -14.58 3.65 -32.31
N GLU A 323 -15.77 3.61 -31.70
CA GLU A 323 -16.59 2.40 -31.65
C GLU A 323 -17.32 2.17 -32.97
N GLY A 324 -17.24 0.94 -33.49
CA GLY A 324 -17.95 0.47 -34.68
C GLY A 324 -17.36 0.92 -36.02
N ASP A 325 -17.64 0.15 -37.06
CA ASP A 325 -16.91 0.22 -38.34
C ASP A 325 -17.23 1.43 -39.23
N VAL A 326 -18.09 2.35 -38.77
CA VAL A 326 -18.62 3.46 -39.61
C VAL A 326 -17.65 4.63 -39.70
N LEU A 327 -16.96 4.93 -38.60
CA LEU A 327 -16.01 6.04 -38.49
C LEU A 327 -14.57 5.52 -38.49
N MET A 328 -13.62 6.36 -38.90
CA MET A 328 -12.21 6.01 -39.01
C MET A 328 -11.42 6.52 -37.80
N ALA A 329 -10.40 5.78 -37.38
CA ALA A 329 -9.41 6.30 -36.43
C ALA A 329 -8.58 7.41 -37.09
N SER A 330 -8.45 8.55 -36.40
CA SER A 330 -7.71 9.73 -36.90
C SER A 330 -6.33 9.91 -36.25
N ILE A 331 -6.04 9.19 -35.17
CA ILE A 331 -4.72 9.20 -34.53
C ILE A 331 -3.90 8.01 -35.09
N PRO A 332 -2.63 8.21 -35.50
CA PRO A 332 -1.78 7.13 -36.00
C PRO A 332 -1.56 6.01 -34.98
N SER A 333 -1.50 4.76 -35.45
CA SER A 333 -1.26 3.59 -34.61
C SER A 333 0.10 3.69 -33.90
N GLY A 334 0.16 3.24 -32.64
CA GLY A 334 1.35 3.36 -31.80
C GLY A 334 1.57 4.73 -31.13
N THR A 335 0.76 5.74 -31.45
CA THR A 335 0.80 7.05 -30.75
C THR A 335 0.52 6.89 -29.25
N ARG A 336 1.35 7.51 -28.41
CA ARG A 336 1.17 7.56 -26.95
C ARG A 336 1.03 9.01 -26.47
N LEU A 337 0.19 9.23 -25.46
CA LEU A 337 0.03 10.54 -24.81
C LEU A 337 1.03 10.70 -23.66
N LEU A 338 2.20 11.26 -23.98
CA LEU A 338 3.30 11.50 -23.03
C LEU A 338 2.87 12.47 -21.92
N GLY A 339 2.19 13.56 -22.28
CA GLY A 339 1.79 14.58 -21.34
C GLY A 339 0.61 15.43 -21.82
N ILE A 340 -0.13 15.99 -20.87
CA ILE A 340 -1.19 16.95 -21.16
C ILE A 340 -1.32 17.96 -20.01
N ARG A 341 -1.51 19.23 -20.33
CA ARG A 341 -1.71 20.31 -19.33
C ARG A 341 -2.57 21.44 -19.89
N VAL A 342 -3.48 21.97 -19.07
CA VAL A 342 -4.28 23.15 -19.42
C VAL A 342 -3.73 24.38 -18.70
N SER A 343 -3.52 25.48 -19.44
CA SER A 343 -3.07 26.75 -18.88
C SER A 343 -3.56 27.92 -19.74
N ASN A 344 -4.15 28.94 -19.12
CA ASN A 344 -4.60 30.18 -19.77
C ASN A 344 -5.47 29.97 -21.03
N GLY A 345 -6.43 29.04 -20.95
CA GLY A 345 -7.32 28.67 -22.06
C GLY A 345 -6.67 27.83 -23.16
N THR A 346 -5.41 27.44 -23.01
CA THR A 346 -4.67 26.60 -23.96
C THR A 346 -4.42 25.23 -23.36
N CYS A 347 -4.88 24.17 -24.03
CA CYS A 347 -4.44 22.80 -23.73
C CYS A 347 -3.14 22.52 -24.48
N TYR A 348 -2.13 22.00 -23.80
CA TYR A 348 -0.88 21.53 -24.42
C TYR A 348 -0.90 20.01 -24.35
N VAL A 349 -0.80 19.35 -25.50
CA VAL A 349 -0.92 17.90 -25.66
C VAL A 349 0.37 17.39 -26.28
N ASP A 350 1.06 16.49 -25.59
CA ASP A 350 2.40 16.00 -25.95
C ASP A 350 2.35 14.53 -26.33
N PHE A 351 2.63 14.24 -27.60
CA PHE A 351 2.57 12.89 -28.16
C PHE A 351 3.96 12.30 -28.40
N SER A 352 4.02 10.98 -28.49
CA SER A 352 5.23 10.27 -28.93
C SER A 352 5.43 10.39 -30.45
N ARG A 353 6.66 10.12 -30.90
CA ARG A 353 7.15 10.32 -32.28
C ARG A 353 6.27 9.65 -33.36
N GLU A 354 5.63 8.53 -33.04
CA GLU A 354 4.69 7.79 -33.89
C GLU A 354 3.52 8.65 -34.41
N PHE A 355 3.14 9.72 -33.69
CA PHE A 355 2.10 10.66 -34.11
C PHE A 355 2.40 11.35 -35.45
N ILE A 356 3.68 11.46 -35.81
CA ILE A 356 4.11 11.97 -37.12
C ILE A 356 4.57 10.81 -38.02
N GLU A 357 5.40 9.90 -37.50
CA GLU A 357 6.05 8.87 -38.34
C GLU A 357 5.10 7.80 -38.88
N ASN A 358 4.02 7.47 -38.16
CA ASN A 358 3.02 6.49 -38.60
C ASN A 358 1.81 7.15 -39.28
N HIS A 359 1.83 8.47 -39.50
CA HIS A 359 0.72 9.20 -40.11
C HIS A 359 0.60 8.87 -41.60
N SER A 360 -0.60 8.52 -42.06
CA SER A 360 -0.87 8.13 -43.46
C SER A 360 -0.68 9.28 -44.46
N GLY A 361 -0.64 10.52 -43.98
CA GLY A 361 -0.36 11.73 -44.74
C GLY A 361 -1.53 12.20 -45.62
N GLY A 362 -1.26 13.28 -46.36
CA GLY A 362 -2.21 13.91 -47.25
C GLY A 362 -3.09 14.92 -46.49
N SER A 363 -3.29 16.09 -47.08
CA SER A 363 -3.85 17.25 -46.38
C SER A 363 -5.24 17.03 -45.78
N ALA A 364 -6.07 16.14 -46.34
CA ALA A 364 -7.35 15.75 -45.75
C ALA A 364 -7.16 14.94 -44.45
N GLY A 365 -6.26 13.94 -44.45
CA GLY A 365 -5.93 13.16 -43.25
C GLY A 365 -5.24 14.01 -42.18
N GLU A 366 -4.26 14.82 -42.59
CA GLU A 366 -3.55 15.79 -41.73
C GLU A 366 -4.56 16.72 -41.01
N LEU A 367 -5.53 17.28 -41.74
CA LEU A 367 -6.59 18.12 -41.16
C LEU A 367 -7.55 17.32 -40.26
N MET A 368 -7.94 16.10 -40.62
CA MET A 368 -8.85 15.30 -39.79
C MET A 368 -8.21 14.89 -38.46
N THR A 369 -6.93 14.52 -38.44
CA THR A 369 -6.16 14.26 -37.21
C THR A 369 -6.16 15.47 -36.28
N LEU A 370 -5.83 16.65 -36.80
CA LEU A 370 -5.83 17.89 -36.01
C LEU A 370 -7.25 18.26 -35.56
N GLY A 371 -8.22 18.22 -36.47
CA GLY A 371 -9.61 18.56 -36.20
C GLY A 371 -10.26 17.66 -35.14
N SER A 372 -9.97 16.35 -35.13
CA SER A 372 -10.39 15.42 -34.07
C SER A 372 -9.91 15.92 -32.69
N ILE A 373 -8.60 16.11 -32.53
CA ILE A 373 -7.98 16.51 -31.26
C ILE A 373 -8.52 17.88 -30.81
N VAL A 374 -8.53 18.86 -31.71
CA VAL A 374 -8.86 20.25 -31.40
C VAL A 374 -10.36 20.41 -31.11
N ASN A 375 -11.25 19.76 -31.87
CA ASN A 375 -12.70 19.88 -31.64
C ASN A 375 -13.15 19.12 -30.38
N THR A 376 -12.56 17.96 -30.06
CA THR A 376 -12.86 17.24 -28.81
C THR A 376 -12.39 18.02 -27.58
N LEU A 377 -11.15 18.52 -27.58
CA LEU A 377 -10.64 19.26 -26.43
C LEU A 377 -11.34 20.61 -26.22
N THR A 378 -11.84 21.25 -27.28
CA THR A 378 -12.59 22.52 -27.17
C THR A 378 -14.09 22.35 -26.88
N GLU A 379 -14.57 21.14 -26.61
CA GLU A 379 -15.87 20.95 -25.93
C GLU A 379 -15.78 21.29 -24.44
N PHE A 380 -14.59 21.21 -23.84
CA PHE A 380 -14.37 21.62 -22.46
C PHE A 380 -14.23 23.14 -22.41
N THR A 381 -15.17 23.82 -21.73
CA THR A 381 -15.29 25.29 -21.73
C THR A 381 -14.07 26.04 -21.16
N SER A 382 -13.18 25.34 -20.46
CA SER A 382 -11.87 25.84 -19.99
C SER A 382 -10.76 25.83 -21.05
N ILE A 383 -11.00 25.22 -22.22
CA ILE A 383 -10.04 25.05 -23.31
C ILE A 383 -10.58 25.76 -24.57
N GLN A 384 -9.88 26.81 -24.99
CA GLN A 384 -10.21 27.63 -26.16
C GLN A 384 -9.40 27.23 -27.41
N ARG A 385 -8.19 26.70 -27.20
CA ARG A 385 -7.22 26.32 -28.24
C ARG A 385 -6.29 25.20 -27.76
N VAL A 386 -5.67 24.49 -28.69
CA VAL A 386 -4.79 23.34 -28.41
C VAL A 386 -3.42 23.52 -29.07
N GLN A 387 -2.35 23.49 -28.28
CA GLN A 387 -0.99 23.34 -28.76
C GLN A 387 -0.64 21.85 -28.79
N ILE A 388 -0.27 21.34 -29.97
CA ILE A 388 0.33 20.02 -30.09
C ILE A 388 1.84 20.12 -29.89
N LEU A 389 2.41 19.16 -29.17
CA LEU A 389 3.82 18.94 -28.97
C LEU A 389 4.14 17.49 -29.37
N VAL A 390 5.38 17.24 -29.79
CA VAL A 390 5.92 15.88 -29.97
C VAL A 390 7.24 15.78 -29.24
N GLU A 391 7.36 14.80 -28.34
CA GLU A 391 8.51 14.61 -27.45
C GLU A 391 8.93 15.91 -26.71
N GLY A 392 7.93 16.63 -26.21
CA GLY A 392 8.07 17.89 -25.48
C GLY A 392 8.29 19.14 -26.35
N LYS A 393 8.36 19.02 -27.69
CA LYS A 393 8.73 20.11 -28.60
C LYS A 393 7.55 20.61 -29.43
N SER A 394 7.44 21.93 -29.59
CA SER A 394 6.60 22.58 -30.59
C SER A 394 7.38 22.86 -31.88
N GLY A 395 6.69 23.01 -33.01
CA GLY A 395 7.32 23.35 -34.30
C GLY A 395 7.85 22.16 -35.11
N GLU A 396 7.55 20.93 -34.69
CA GLU A 396 7.57 19.76 -35.59
C GLU A 396 6.45 19.91 -36.66
N THR A 397 6.51 19.14 -37.75
CA THR A 397 5.57 19.27 -38.87
C THR A 397 4.77 17.98 -39.06
N LEU A 398 3.44 18.07 -39.07
CA LEU A 398 2.56 16.97 -39.46
C LEU A 398 2.24 17.10 -40.96
N GLY A 399 2.95 16.34 -41.79
CA GLY A 399 2.84 16.41 -43.26
C GLY A 399 3.25 17.78 -43.78
N ASN A 400 2.28 18.64 -44.10
CA ASN A 400 2.51 20.02 -44.56
C ASN A 400 2.18 21.08 -43.50
N ILE A 401 1.72 20.69 -42.31
CA ILE A 401 1.21 21.58 -41.27
C ILE A 401 2.25 21.74 -40.15
N LEU A 402 2.81 22.94 -40.03
CA LEU A 402 3.75 23.30 -38.96
C LEU A 402 3.02 23.45 -37.61
N LEU A 403 3.49 22.76 -36.57
CA LEU A 403 2.89 22.76 -35.24
C LEU A 403 3.55 23.79 -34.30
N ASP A 404 3.87 24.99 -34.80
CA ASP A 404 4.54 26.06 -34.03
C ASP A 404 3.59 26.85 -33.11
N ARG A 405 2.27 26.71 -33.30
CA ARG A 405 1.23 27.54 -32.65
C ARG A 405 0.03 26.74 -32.15
N PRO A 406 -0.72 27.26 -31.15
CA PRO A 406 -1.97 26.66 -30.72
C PRO A 406 -3.08 26.83 -31.77
N LEU A 407 -3.75 25.73 -32.09
CA LEU A 407 -4.87 25.65 -33.03
C LEU A 407 -6.19 26.00 -32.32
N ASN A 408 -7.02 26.82 -32.95
CA ASN A 408 -8.37 27.15 -32.46
C ASN A 408 -9.40 26.15 -33.03
N ARG A 409 -10.58 26.05 -32.40
CA ARG A 409 -11.68 25.13 -32.79
C ARG A 409 -12.00 25.18 -34.29
N MET A 410 -11.99 24.01 -34.94
CA MET A 410 -12.18 23.80 -36.38
C MET A 410 -13.64 23.36 -36.65
N GLY A 411 -14.59 24.21 -36.22
CA GLY A 411 -16.02 23.85 -36.13
C GLY A 411 -16.73 23.67 -37.48
N ASP A 412 -16.13 24.16 -38.57
CA ASP A 412 -16.56 23.98 -39.96
C ASP A 412 -16.30 22.56 -40.50
N MET A 413 -15.36 21.83 -39.88
CA MET A 413 -15.10 20.41 -40.18
C MET A 413 -16.14 19.47 -39.59
N ILE A 414 -16.98 19.92 -38.66
CA ILE A 414 -17.93 19.08 -37.95
C ILE A 414 -19.19 18.84 -38.82
N ALA A 415 -19.68 17.59 -38.85
CA ALA A 415 -20.95 17.24 -39.46
C ALA A 415 -22.13 17.94 -38.74
N ARG A 416 -23.15 18.36 -39.50
CA ARG A 416 -24.33 19.08 -38.97
C ARG A 416 -25.53 18.18 -38.79
#